data_AF-A0A521MJM4-F1
#
_entry.id   AF-A0A521MJM4-F1
#
_cell.length_a   1.000
_cell.length_b   1.000
_cell.length_c   1.000
_cell.angle_alpha   90.00
_cell.angle_beta   90.00
_cell.angle_gamma   90.00
#
_symmetry.space_group_name_H-M   'P 1'
#
loop_
_entity.id
_entity.type
_entity.pdbx_description
1 polymer ?
#
loop_
_entity_poly.entity_id
_entity_poly.type
_entity_poly.pdbx_seq_one_letter_code
_entity_poly.pdbx_strand_id
1 'polypeptide(L)'
;MTYTALDTLKDTVLRVEDKIGVAQDHLSGSRDIDDEDDAMQILEYARRLLWEALADHVAGVSPAFPHYPTAASHQDAHTYSDGSTICELIDLSDGAGVFYFPRYDGDRDAFINMFETGRRARLTLVEGTADGNDH
;
A
#
# COMPACT_ATOMS: atom_id res chain seq x y z
N MET A 1 6.02 23.41 -2.51
CA MET A 1 5.49 22.48 -3.52
C MET A 1 4.01 22.78 -3.69
N THR A 2 3.52 22.89 -4.93
CA THR A 2 2.10 23.09 -5.21
C THR A 2 1.56 21.80 -5.78
N TYR A 3 0.57 21.20 -5.12
CA TYR A 3 -0.12 20.02 -5.63
C TYR A 3 -1.22 20.47 -6.59
N THR A 4 -1.30 19.83 -7.75
CA THR A 4 -2.52 19.91 -8.58
C THR A 4 -3.61 19.04 -7.97
N ALA A 5 -4.86 19.25 -8.37
CA ALA A 5 -5.96 18.38 -7.95
C ALA A 5 -5.72 16.91 -8.38
N LEU A 6 -5.13 16.71 -9.57
CA LEU A 6 -4.78 15.38 -10.06
C LEU A 6 -3.63 14.76 -9.25
N ASP A 7 -2.63 15.55 -8.85
CA ASP A 7 -1.56 15.06 -7.97
C ASP A 7 -2.11 14.56 -6.64
N THR A 8 -3.04 15.31 -6.04
CA THR A 8 -3.71 14.90 -4.81
C THR A 8 -4.52 13.63 -5.00
N LEU A 9 -5.23 13.49 -6.13
CA LEU A 9 -5.98 12.27 -6.43
C LEU A 9 -5.05 11.06 -6.57
N LYS A 10 -3.99 11.17 -7.39
CA LYS A 10 -3.00 10.10 -7.59
C LYS A 10 -2.36 9.65 -6.27
N ASP A 11 -1.88 10.59 -5.45
CA ASP A 11 -1.31 10.29 -4.12
C ASP A 11 -2.33 9.61 -3.20
N THR A 12 -3.56 10.12 -3.16
CA THR A 12 -4.62 9.55 -2.32
C THR A 12 -4.95 8.13 -2.73
N VAL A 13 -5.13 7.86 -4.03
CA VAL A 13 -5.48 6.54 -4.55
C VAL A 13 -4.40 5.53 -4.18
N LEU A 14 -3.13 5.83 -4.45
CA LEU A 14 -2.02 4.92 -4.19
C LEU A 14 -1.81 4.65 -2.70
N ARG A 15 -1.99 5.67 -1.85
CA ARG A 15 -1.85 5.51 -0.39
C ARG A 15 -3.00 4.75 0.23
N VAL A 16 -4.24 4.99 -0.22
CA VAL A 16 -5.39 4.26 0.28
C VAL A 16 -5.34 2.81 -0.21
N GLU A 17 -4.91 2.55 -1.45
CA GLU A 17 -4.70 1.20 -1.98
C GLU A 17 -3.71 0.40 -1.11
N ASP A 18 -2.58 0.99 -0.74
CA ASP A 18 -1.61 0.38 0.18
C ASP A 18 -2.27 -0.01 1.52
N LYS A 19 -3.08 0.90 2.10
CA LYS A 19 -3.77 0.62 3.37
C LYS A 19 -4.91 -0.38 3.25
N ILE A 20 -5.60 -0.43 2.12
CA ILE A 20 -6.57 -1.47 1.83
C ILE A 20 -5.86 -2.83 1.80
N GLY A 21 -4.72 -2.95 1.09
CA GLY A 21 -3.94 -4.19 1.08
C GLY A 21 -3.56 -4.66 2.49
N VAL A 22 -3.02 -3.77 3.31
CA VAL A 22 -2.68 -4.08 4.72
C VAL A 22 -3.91 -4.47 5.54
N ALA A 23 -5.07 -3.85 5.30
CA ALA A 23 -6.31 -4.21 5.99
C ALA A 23 -6.78 -5.62 5.57
N GLN A 24 -6.77 -5.93 4.27
CA GLN A 24 -7.15 -7.25 3.74
C GLN A 24 -6.26 -8.37 4.29
N ASP A 25 -4.94 -8.15 4.39
CA ASP A 25 -4.00 -9.11 4.99
C ASP A 25 -4.33 -9.39 6.47
N HIS A 26 -4.73 -8.38 7.24
CA HIS A 26 -5.13 -8.57 8.64
C HIS A 26 -6.49 -9.23 8.79
N LEU A 27 -7.45 -8.89 7.92
CA LEU A 27 -8.79 -9.49 7.92
C LEU A 27 -8.70 -10.99 7.63
N SER A 28 -8.07 -11.36 6.51
CA SER A 28 -7.92 -12.76 6.07
C SER A 28 -7.09 -13.65 7.00
N GLY A 29 -6.32 -13.05 7.91
CA GLY A 29 -5.52 -13.76 8.91
C GLY A 29 -6.17 -13.86 10.30
N SER A 30 -7.30 -13.20 10.54
CA SER A 30 -7.93 -13.13 11.86
C SER A 30 -9.03 -14.18 12.03
N ARG A 31 -9.05 -14.86 13.18
CA ARG A 31 -10.12 -15.83 13.52
C ARG A 31 -11.27 -15.21 14.32
N ASP A 32 -11.13 -13.94 14.70
CA ASP A 32 -12.01 -13.27 15.67
C ASP A 32 -12.87 -12.16 15.02
N ILE A 33 -13.05 -12.19 13.70
CA ILE A 33 -13.84 -11.19 12.96
C ILE A 33 -15.09 -11.88 12.41
N ASP A 34 -16.23 -11.57 13.02
CA ASP A 34 -17.52 -12.19 12.67
C ASP A 34 -18.07 -11.67 11.31
N ASP A 35 -17.72 -10.45 10.90
CA ASP A 35 -18.24 -9.77 9.69
C ASP A 35 -17.15 -9.53 8.63
N GLU A 36 -16.20 -10.45 8.49
CA GLU A 36 -15.05 -10.32 7.57
C GLU A 36 -15.50 -10.05 6.12
N ASP A 37 -16.50 -10.79 5.64
CA ASP A 37 -17.02 -10.68 4.28
C ASP A 37 -17.57 -9.28 3.98
N ASP A 38 -18.29 -8.68 4.92
CA ASP A 38 -18.85 -7.33 4.77
C ASP A 38 -17.75 -6.27 4.79
N ALA A 39 -16.76 -6.42 5.68
CA ALA A 39 -15.59 -5.55 5.72
C ALA A 39 -14.79 -5.61 4.42
N MET A 40 -14.57 -6.82 3.88
CA MET A 40 -13.91 -7.03 2.59
C MET A 40 -14.69 -6.39 1.44
N GLN A 41 -16.02 -6.52 1.40
CA GLN A 41 -16.84 -5.86 0.38
C GLN A 41 -16.75 -4.33 0.44
N ILE A 42 -16.73 -3.74 1.64
CA ILE A 42 -16.58 -2.29 1.82
C ILE A 42 -15.21 -1.83 1.30
N LEU A 43 -14.14 -2.57 1.61
CA LEU A 43 -12.79 -2.28 1.13
C LEU A 43 -12.70 -2.35 -0.39
N GLU A 44 -13.24 -3.40 -1.02
CA GLU A 44 -13.26 -3.53 -2.48
C GLU A 44 -14.13 -2.44 -3.14
N TYR A 45 -15.24 -2.06 -2.51
CA TYR A 45 -16.07 -0.96 -3.00
C TYR A 45 -15.32 0.38 -2.95
N ALA A 46 -14.62 0.67 -1.84
CA ALA A 46 -13.81 1.88 -1.69
C ALA A 46 -12.65 1.92 -2.70
N ARG A 47 -11.95 0.79 -2.88
CA ARG A 47 -10.94 0.61 -3.94
C ARG A 47 -11.53 0.98 -5.30
N ARG A 48 -12.63 0.34 -5.69
CA ARG A 48 -13.26 0.56 -7.01
C ARG A 48 -13.58 2.04 -7.26
N LEU A 49 -14.17 2.75 -6.29
CA LEU A 49 -14.49 4.18 -6.43
C LEU A 49 -13.25 5.04 -6.66
N LEU A 50 -12.14 4.74 -6.00
CA LEU A 50 -10.88 5.47 -6.15
C LEU A 50 -10.25 5.25 -7.53
N TRP A 51 -10.27 4.00 -8.01
CA TRP A 51 -9.74 3.66 -9.34
C TRP A 51 -10.63 4.18 -10.47
N GLU A 52 -11.94 4.19 -10.30
CA GLU A 52 -12.88 4.86 -11.21
C GLU A 52 -12.55 6.35 -11.34
N ALA A 53 -12.38 7.05 -10.21
CA ALA A 53 -12.02 8.47 -10.23
C ALA A 53 -10.66 8.71 -10.90
N LEU A 54 -9.67 7.83 -10.70
CA LEU A 54 -8.36 7.97 -11.34
C LEU A 54 -8.43 7.72 -12.85
N ALA A 55 -9.23 6.74 -13.28
CA ALA A 55 -9.40 6.39 -14.69
C ALA A 55 -10.00 7.53 -15.54
N ASP A 56 -10.80 8.40 -14.93
CA ASP A 56 -11.33 9.61 -15.59
C ASP A 56 -10.25 10.62 -15.97
N HIS A 57 -9.06 10.53 -15.36
CA HIS A 57 -7.98 11.50 -15.53
C HIS A 57 -6.68 10.92 -16.07
N VAL A 58 -6.40 9.64 -15.84
CA VAL A 58 -5.17 8.96 -16.30
C VAL A 58 -5.52 7.95 -17.37
N ALA A 59 -5.12 8.26 -18.60
CA ALA A 59 -5.42 7.44 -19.76
C ALA A 59 -4.85 6.02 -19.60
N GLY A 60 -5.71 5.02 -19.84
CA GLY A 60 -5.34 3.61 -19.77
C GLY A 60 -5.49 2.98 -18.38
N VAL A 61 -5.73 3.73 -17.31
CA VAL A 61 -6.06 3.12 -16.01
C VAL A 61 -7.43 2.44 -16.09
N SER A 62 -7.51 1.20 -15.59
CA SER A 62 -8.77 0.46 -15.52
C SER A 62 -9.57 0.85 -14.26
N PRO A 63 -10.88 1.13 -14.38
CA PRO A 63 -11.73 1.39 -13.22
C PRO A 63 -12.04 0.13 -12.40
N ALA A 64 -11.95 -1.05 -13.02
CA ALA A 64 -12.38 -2.30 -12.41
C ALA A 64 -11.30 -2.99 -11.57
N PHE A 65 -10.03 -2.63 -11.77
CA PHE A 65 -8.91 -3.25 -11.08
C PHE A 65 -7.68 -2.35 -11.13
N PRO A 66 -6.79 -2.35 -10.11
CA PRO A 66 -5.47 -1.74 -10.17
C PRO A 66 -4.63 -2.38 -11.28
N HIS A 67 -4.88 -1.97 -12.52
CA HIS A 67 -4.23 -2.50 -13.70
C HIS A 67 -3.81 -1.35 -14.61
N TYR A 68 -2.52 -1.38 -14.95
CA TYR A 68 -1.89 -0.47 -15.87
C TYR A 68 -1.52 -1.24 -17.14
N PRO A 69 -2.28 -1.09 -18.24
CA PRO A 69 -2.05 -1.86 -19.46
C PRO A 69 -0.76 -1.43 -20.18
N THR A 70 -0.20 -0.27 -19.83
CA THR A 70 1.04 0.24 -20.41
C THR A 70 1.99 0.79 -19.34
N ALA A 71 3.28 0.76 -19.63
CA ALA A 71 4.29 1.44 -18.80
C ALA A 71 4.04 2.96 -18.71
N ALA A 72 3.47 3.57 -19.75
CA ALA A 72 3.13 5.00 -19.76
C ALA A 72 2.00 5.33 -18.79
N SER A 73 0.91 4.55 -18.78
CA SER A 73 -0.19 4.70 -17.82
C SER A 73 0.27 4.45 -16.39
N HIS A 74 1.16 3.48 -16.19
CA HIS A 74 1.79 3.24 -14.89
C HIS A 74 2.61 4.45 -14.44
N GLN A 75 3.50 4.95 -15.31
CA GLN A 75 4.33 6.11 -15.02
C GLN A 75 3.49 7.34 -14.68
N ASP A 76 2.46 7.64 -15.48
CA ASP A 76 1.59 8.80 -15.26
C ASP A 76 0.87 8.69 -13.91
N ALA A 77 0.28 7.54 -13.58
CA ALA A 77 -0.37 7.32 -12.29
C ALA A 77 0.57 7.47 -11.08
N HIS A 78 1.86 7.19 -11.24
CA HIS A 78 2.87 7.20 -10.17
C HIS A 78 3.78 8.44 -10.15
N THR A 79 3.49 9.45 -10.98
CA THR A 79 4.34 10.65 -11.08
C THR A 79 3.51 11.90 -10.82
N TYR A 80 4.04 12.76 -9.96
CA TYR A 80 3.52 14.12 -9.76
C TYR A 80 3.75 14.98 -11.00
N SER A 81 2.98 16.04 -11.14
CA SER A 81 3.08 17.01 -12.25
C SER A 81 4.46 17.66 -12.40
N ASP A 82 5.27 17.69 -11.34
CA ASP A 82 6.66 18.18 -11.36
C ASP A 82 7.71 17.11 -11.72
N GLY A 83 7.27 15.90 -12.09
CA GLY A 83 8.12 14.80 -12.51
C GLY A 83 8.68 13.93 -11.38
N SER A 84 8.44 14.29 -10.11
CA SER A 84 8.86 13.44 -8.99
C SER A 84 7.91 12.25 -8.77
N THR A 85 8.43 11.16 -8.25
CA THR A 85 7.63 9.95 -7.99
C THR A 85 6.68 10.15 -6.80
N ILE A 86 5.51 9.52 -6.88
CA ILE A 86 4.52 9.46 -5.81
C ILE A 86 4.90 8.39 -4.80
N CYS A 87 5.24 7.20 -5.28
CA CYS A 87 5.70 6.11 -4.45
C CYS A 87 6.77 5.25 -5.13
N GLU A 88 7.47 4.47 -4.33
CA GLU A 88 8.50 3.52 -4.73
C GLU A 88 8.24 2.20 -4.03
N LEU A 89 8.42 1.07 -4.72
CA LEU A 89 8.56 -0.22 -4.06
C LEU A 89 10.02 -0.38 -3.61
N ILE A 90 10.23 -0.52 -2.31
CA ILE A 90 11.54 -0.73 -1.71
C ILE A 90 11.64 -2.19 -1.26
N ASP A 91 12.68 -2.87 -1.73
CA ASP A 91 13.05 -4.19 -1.24
C ASP A 91 13.76 -4.05 0.12
N LEU A 92 13.22 -4.74 1.12
CA LEU A 92 13.84 -4.93 2.42
C LEU A 92 14.91 -6.03 2.36
N SER A 93 15.74 -6.12 3.40
CA SER A 93 16.88 -7.03 3.44
C SER A 93 16.51 -8.52 3.37
N ASP A 94 15.27 -8.87 3.69
CA ASP A 94 14.73 -10.23 3.64
C ASP A 94 13.96 -10.54 2.35
N GLY A 95 13.96 -9.60 1.39
CA GLY A 95 13.27 -9.73 0.11
C GLY A 95 11.77 -9.38 0.17
N ALA A 96 11.26 -8.88 1.30
CA ALA A 96 9.92 -8.30 1.34
C ALA A 96 9.91 -6.90 0.68
N GLY A 97 8.85 -6.58 -0.06
CA GLY A 97 8.65 -5.25 -0.63
C GLY A 97 7.78 -4.37 0.25
N VAL A 98 8.12 -3.09 0.40
CA VAL A 98 7.29 -2.07 1.04
C VAL A 98 7.12 -0.86 0.14
N PHE A 99 5.92 -0.27 0.11
CA PHE A 99 5.70 1.00 -0.57
C PHE A 99 6.17 2.17 0.29
N TYR A 100 7.03 3.00 -0.29
CA TYR A 100 7.53 4.24 0.29
C TYR A 100 6.98 5.44 -0.48
N PHE A 101 6.46 6.42 0.23
CA PHE A 101 5.88 7.65 -0.31
C PHE A 101 6.77 8.84 0.09
N PRO A 102 7.71 9.29 -0.75
CA PRO A 102 8.70 10.31 -0.38
C PRO A 102 8.08 11.61 0.15
N ARG A 103 6.91 11.95 -0.40
CA ARG A 103 6.01 13.07 -0.02
C ARG A 103 5.61 13.07 1.46
N TYR A 104 5.44 11.88 2.00
CA TYR A 104 4.65 11.61 3.20
C TYR A 104 5.46 10.91 4.29
N ASP A 105 6.24 9.91 3.93
CA ASP A 105 6.99 9.07 4.87
C ASP A 105 8.28 9.74 5.37
N GLY A 106 8.75 10.80 4.71
CA GLY A 106 9.85 11.63 5.16
C GLY A 106 11.22 11.07 4.76
N ASP A 107 12.08 10.79 5.74
CA ASP A 107 13.44 10.30 5.46
C ASP A 107 13.41 8.81 5.10
N ARG A 108 13.97 8.47 3.93
CA ARG A 108 13.93 7.12 3.37
C ARG A 108 14.65 6.10 4.24
N ASP A 109 15.81 6.43 4.78
CA ASP A 109 16.61 5.51 5.60
C ASP A 109 15.94 5.28 6.95
N ALA A 110 15.37 6.34 7.55
CA ALA A 110 14.54 6.21 8.74
C ALA A 110 13.31 5.32 8.50
N PHE A 111 12.64 5.49 7.36
CA PHE A 111 11.50 4.65 6.97
C PHE A 111 11.89 3.18 6.85
N ILE A 112 12.95 2.86 6.11
CA ILE A 112 13.45 1.48 5.96
C ILE A 112 13.79 0.88 7.33
N ASN A 113 14.53 1.63 8.16
CA ASN A 113 14.92 1.17 9.49
C ASN A 113 13.72 0.88 10.40
N MET A 114 12.63 1.65 10.30
CA MET A 114 11.40 1.41 11.05
C MET A 114 10.80 0.03 10.71
N PHE A 115 10.67 -0.29 9.42
CA PHE A 115 10.11 -1.57 8.97
C PHE A 115 11.02 -2.75 9.32
N GLU A 116 12.33 -2.61 9.08
CA GLU A 116 13.34 -3.59 9.44
C GLU A 116 13.34 -3.90 10.94
N THR A 117 13.26 -2.87 11.78
CA THR A 117 13.26 -3.05 13.25
C THR A 117 11.95 -3.65 13.75
N GLY A 118 10.81 -3.16 13.27
CA GLY A 118 9.49 -3.68 13.66
C GLY A 118 9.31 -5.15 13.28
N ARG A 119 9.85 -5.55 12.12
CA ARG A 119 9.77 -6.93 11.63
C ARG A 119 10.70 -7.88 12.39
N ARG A 120 11.92 -7.46 12.74
CA ARG A 120 12.79 -8.21 13.67
C ARG A 120 12.12 -8.44 15.02
N ALA A 121 11.49 -7.41 15.59
CA ALA A 121 10.77 -7.54 16.85
C ALA A 121 9.63 -8.58 16.77
N ARG A 122 8.88 -8.62 15.65
CA ARG A 122 7.82 -9.60 15.43
C ARG A 122 8.36 -11.03 15.30
N LEU A 123 9.48 -11.23 14.60
CA LEU A 123 10.11 -12.55 14.45
C LEU A 123 10.62 -13.09 15.79
N THR A 124 11.28 -12.26 16.61
CA THR A 124 11.75 -12.65 17.95
C THR A 124 10.60 -13.05 18.89
N LEU A 125 9.42 -12.43 18.77
CA LEU A 125 8.22 -12.80 19.51
C LEU A 125 7.65 -14.18 19.10
N VAL A 126 7.74 -14.54 17.82
CA VAL A 126 7.31 -15.85 17.30
C VAL A 126 8.28 -16.95 17.74
N GLU A 127 9.58 -16.68 17.75
CA GLU A 127 10.60 -17.64 18.23
C GLU A 127 10.51 -17.85 19.75
N GLY A 128 10.26 -16.80 20.54
CA GLY A 128 10.09 -16.90 21.99
C GLY A 128 8.80 -17.60 22.44
N THR A 129 7.81 -17.77 21.57
CA THR A 129 6.58 -18.52 21.86
C THR A 129 6.67 -19.99 21.47
N ALA A 130 7.62 -20.37 20.60
CA ALA A 130 7.86 -21.76 20.21
C ALA A 130 8.62 -22.57 21.29
N ASP A 131 9.39 -21.92 22.16
CA ASP A 131 10.18 -22.57 23.24
C ASP A 131 9.38 -22.81 24.55
N GLY A 132 8.09 -22.44 24.59
CA GLY A 132 7.28 -22.45 25.82
C GLY A 132 6.37 -23.67 26.02
N ASN A 133 6.35 -24.64 25.10
CA ASN A 133 5.34 -25.72 25.10
C ASN A 133 5.98 -27.12 25.23
N ASP A 134 6.84 -27.29 26.23
CA ASP A 134 7.22 -28.60 26.77
C ASP A 134 6.70 -28.72 28.21
N HIS A 135 5.43 -29.13 28.36
CA HIS A 135 4.85 -29.64 29.62
C HIS A 135 4.09 -30.93 29.35
#